data_AF-A0A9D7CQZ5-F1
#
_entry.id   AF-A0A9D7CQZ5-F1
#
_cell.length_a   1.000
_cell.length_b   1.000
_cell.length_c   1.000
_cell.angle_alpha   90.00
_cell.angle_beta   90.00
_cell.angle_gamma   90.00
#
_symmetry.space_group_name_H-M   'P 1'
#
loop_
_entity.id
_entity.type
_entity.pdbx_description
1 polymer ?
#
loop_
_entity_poly.entity_id
_entity_poly.type
_entity_poly.pdbx_seq_one_letter_code
_entity_poly.pdbx_strand_id
1 'polypeptide(L)'
;MKRIAWSVSLAAALSLGTAAAWAGPEVDVAPAHGAAAPGGHGGGHAKGGDAHGGGHHELAPINWFDISNKKQPPYLALVVNFALLAYLYYRFGKTPVAEGLKKRREQVAKQIEEAARIKSEAEGRAKKYQAQLDRLDEEAAEAREAIRTTGEADKARVLREADEKAARMERDAEQLVDAEMKQAKRALYEECVEAAVHRAEELLRSKLTIDDQERLAEEFIAQLAAQGATPARGAATAAAAPMQKRGEP
;
A
#
# COMPACT_ATOMS: atom_id res chain seq x y z
N MET A 1 -6.11 24.55 37.09
CA MET A 1 -6.64 25.53 36.11
C MET A 1 -5.60 26.62 35.86
N LYS A 2 -4.86 26.56 34.74
CA LYS A 2 -4.24 27.71 34.05
C LYS A 2 -4.10 27.30 32.56
N ARG A 3 -4.82 28.02 31.69
CA ARG A 3 -4.80 27.90 30.21
C ARG A 3 -3.72 28.85 29.67
N ILE A 4 -3.19 28.57 28.46
CA ILE A 4 -2.59 29.41 27.39
C ILE A 4 -1.80 28.39 26.54
N ALA A 5 -2.24 27.82 25.40
CA ALA A 5 -2.65 28.36 24.09
C ALA A 5 -1.59 29.25 23.42
N TRP A 6 -1.01 28.76 22.30
CA TRP A 6 -0.53 29.42 21.06
C TRP A 6 0.44 28.44 20.36
N SER A 7 0.06 27.70 19.30
CA SER A 7 -0.16 28.07 17.89
C SER A 7 1.12 28.16 17.04
N VAL A 8 1.33 27.12 16.24
CA VAL A 8 1.73 27.06 14.82
C VAL A 8 2.15 28.39 14.13
N SER A 9 3.38 28.43 13.60
CA SER A 9 3.75 28.84 12.22
C SER A 9 5.27 29.09 12.14
N LEU A 10 6.01 28.32 11.33
CA LEU A 10 6.35 28.62 9.94
C LEU A 10 7.50 29.64 9.82
N ALA A 11 8.73 29.13 9.66
CA ALA A 11 9.83 29.86 9.07
C ALA A 11 10.74 28.88 8.33
N ALA A 12 10.43 28.66 7.05
CA ALA A 12 11.35 28.15 6.06
C ALA A 12 12.07 29.35 5.42
N ALA A 13 13.40 29.37 5.45
CA ALA A 13 14.23 30.12 4.51
C ALA A 13 15.71 29.68 4.58
N LEU A 14 16.12 28.94 3.54
CA LEU A 14 17.39 28.96 2.80
C LEU A 14 18.71 29.24 3.58
N SER A 15 19.58 28.24 3.75
CA SER A 15 20.61 27.76 2.80
C SER A 15 21.83 28.68 2.65
N LEU A 16 22.97 28.25 3.22
CA LEU A 16 24.25 28.08 2.52
C LEU A 16 25.26 27.44 3.48
N GLY A 17 25.93 26.37 3.06
CA GLY A 17 27.25 26.01 3.61
C GLY A 17 27.39 24.58 4.16
N THR A 18 28.15 23.79 3.40
CA THR A 18 28.96 22.63 3.84
C THR A 18 28.26 21.27 3.96
N ALA A 19 28.07 20.64 2.80
CA ALA A 19 28.15 19.20 2.65
C ALA A 19 29.62 18.82 2.38
N ALA A 20 30.28 18.12 3.30
CA ALA A 20 31.43 17.23 3.02
C ALA A 20 31.96 16.65 4.35
N ALA A 21 31.31 15.61 4.86
CA ALA A 21 31.86 14.80 5.95
C ALA A 21 31.39 13.34 5.83
N TRP A 22 31.61 12.72 4.67
CA TRP A 22 31.71 11.27 4.55
C TRP A 22 32.50 10.89 3.29
N ALA A 23 33.78 10.54 3.46
CA ALA A 23 34.56 9.81 2.46
C ALA A 23 35.71 9.12 3.21
N GLY A 24 35.87 7.81 2.97
CA GLY A 24 36.81 6.93 3.67
C GLY A 24 38.28 7.13 3.32
N PRO A 25 39.20 6.37 3.95
CA PRO A 25 40.64 6.57 3.80
C PRO A 25 41.16 6.03 2.47
N GLU A 26 41.82 6.90 1.69
CA GLU A 26 42.60 6.53 0.51
C GLU A 26 43.93 5.86 0.90
N VAL A 27 44.31 4.85 0.12
CA VAL A 27 45.53 4.05 0.23
C VAL A 27 46.54 4.62 -0.74
N ASP A 28 47.60 5.27 -0.24
CA ASP A 28 48.70 5.75 -1.08
C ASP A 28 49.71 4.62 -1.36
N VAL A 29 49.84 4.30 -2.64
CA VAL A 29 50.78 3.32 -3.19
C VAL A 29 52.03 4.08 -3.64
N ALA A 30 53.19 3.67 -3.13
CA ALA A 30 54.49 4.22 -3.52
C ALA A 30 54.85 3.90 -4.98
N PRO A 31 55.68 4.73 -5.64
CA PRO A 31 56.54 4.26 -6.72
C PRO A 31 58.03 4.36 -6.35
N ALA A 32 58.79 3.37 -6.83
CA ALA A 32 60.22 3.22 -6.65
C ALA A 32 61.02 3.73 -7.88
N HIS A 33 62.30 4.05 -7.61
CA HIS A 33 63.43 4.35 -8.52
C HIS A 33 63.41 5.76 -9.15
N GLY A 34 64.47 6.56 -9.18
CA GLY A 34 65.89 6.40 -8.84
C GLY A 34 66.73 7.14 -9.91
N ALA A 35 67.55 8.11 -9.52
CA ALA A 35 68.88 8.44 -10.11
C ALA A 35 69.31 9.91 -9.86
N ALA A 36 70.60 10.02 -9.47
CA ALA A 36 71.55 11.11 -9.74
C ALA A 36 71.47 12.46 -9.00
N ALA A 37 72.48 12.67 -8.14
CA ALA A 37 73.02 13.97 -7.68
C ALA A 37 73.90 14.62 -8.79
N PRO A 38 74.55 15.82 -8.65
CA PRO A 38 74.78 16.63 -7.44
C PRO A 38 74.78 18.18 -7.58
N GLY A 39 74.95 18.88 -6.43
CA GLY A 39 75.35 20.30 -6.31
C GLY A 39 74.22 21.21 -5.80
N GLY A 40 74.37 22.13 -4.84
CA GLY A 40 75.50 22.58 -4.03
C GLY A 40 75.07 23.75 -3.12
N HIS A 41 75.71 23.83 -1.95
CA HIS A 41 76.03 25.03 -1.13
C HIS A 41 74.97 25.87 -0.37
N GLY A 42 75.33 26.12 0.90
CA GLY A 42 74.91 27.25 1.77
C GLY A 42 74.14 26.79 3.02
N GLY A 43 74.58 26.92 4.27
CA GLY A 43 75.68 27.66 4.91
C GLY A 43 75.15 28.29 6.21
N GLY A 44 75.83 28.05 7.35
CA GLY A 44 75.64 28.80 8.63
C GLY A 44 75.20 27.96 9.83
N HIS A 45 76.09 27.25 10.52
CA HIS A 45 76.90 27.66 11.70
C HIS A 45 76.13 27.93 13.01
N ALA A 46 76.34 27.04 14.00
CA ALA A 46 76.40 27.40 15.42
C ALA A 46 77.42 26.50 16.16
N LYS A 47 78.65 27.02 16.21
CA LYS A 47 79.73 26.89 17.20
C LYS A 47 79.82 25.62 18.08
N GLY A 48 80.75 24.74 17.71
CA GLY A 48 81.37 23.75 18.61
C GLY A 48 82.57 24.33 19.36
N GLY A 49 82.74 23.87 20.60
CA GLY A 49 83.84 24.21 21.49
C GLY A 49 85.10 23.38 21.22
N ASP A 50 86.22 24.09 21.27
CA ASP A 50 87.53 23.75 21.83
C ASP A 50 88.20 22.42 21.44
N ALA A 51 89.22 22.60 20.61
CA ALA A 51 90.23 21.61 20.28
C ALA A 51 91.30 21.50 21.38
N HIS A 52 91.51 20.28 21.85
CA HIS A 52 92.82 19.75 22.22
C HIS A 52 92.91 18.40 21.50
N GLY A 53 93.83 18.18 20.58
CA GLY A 53 95.27 18.20 20.77
C GLY A 53 95.74 16.74 20.63
N GLY A 54 96.39 16.44 19.51
CA GLY A 54 96.59 15.08 18.98
C GLY A 54 97.39 14.12 19.87
N GLY A 55 97.21 12.83 19.58
CA GLY A 55 98.00 11.74 20.14
C GLY A 55 97.43 10.38 19.77
N HIS A 56 98.10 9.71 18.82
CA HIS A 56 98.24 8.26 18.65
C HIS A 56 97.01 7.37 18.93
N HIS A 57 96.42 6.82 17.85
CA HIS A 57 95.59 5.62 17.92
C HIS A 57 96.45 4.41 18.33
N GLU A 58 96.71 4.27 19.62
CA GLU A 58 96.97 2.97 20.23
C GLU A 58 95.63 2.41 20.70
N LEU A 59 95.34 1.17 20.34
CA LEU A 59 94.15 0.45 20.79
C LEU A 59 94.17 0.42 22.32
N ALA A 60 93.31 1.24 22.94
CA ALA A 60 93.18 1.24 24.40
C ALA A 60 92.87 -0.18 24.87
N PRO A 61 93.60 -0.73 25.86
CA PRO A 61 93.31 -2.06 26.37
C PRO A 61 91.87 -2.07 26.90
N ILE A 62 91.08 -3.06 26.46
CA ILE A 62 89.69 -3.18 26.85
C ILE A 62 89.64 -3.33 28.38
N ASN A 63 89.12 -2.31 29.06
CA ASN A 63 89.01 -2.28 30.51
C ASN A 63 87.89 -3.22 30.97
N TRP A 64 88.25 -4.49 31.15
CA TRP A 64 87.33 -5.55 31.57
C TRP A 64 87.00 -5.51 33.06
N PHE A 65 87.98 -5.22 33.93
CA PHE A 65 87.81 -5.33 35.40
C PHE A 65 88.47 -4.21 36.21
N ASP A 66 88.99 -3.15 35.58
CA ASP A 66 89.69 -2.08 36.31
C ASP A 66 88.68 -1.10 36.95
N ILE A 67 88.53 -1.22 38.28
CA ILE A 67 87.61 -0.42 39.11
C ILE A 67 88.35 0.83 39.68
N SER A 68 89.66 0.97 39.45
CA SER A 68 90.49 2.01 40.08
C SER A 68 90.71 3.26 39.21
N ASN A 69 90.49 3.19 37.90
CA ASN A 69 90.73 4.33 37.01
C ASN A 69 89.48 5.20 36.82
N LYS A 70 89.47 6.40 37.41
CA LYS A 70 88.34 7.36 37.40
C LYS A 70 87.90 7.87 36.02
N LYS A 71 88.65 7.60 34.95
CA LYS A 71 88.39 8.16 33.61
C LYS A 71 87.57 7.26 32.66
N GLN A 72 87.38 5.96 32.94
CA GLN A 72 86.61 5.06 32.06
C GLN A 72 85.81 4.02 32.87
N PRO A 73 84.48 3.85 32.67
CA PRO A 73 83.70 2.84 33.39
C PRO A 73 84.05 1.42 32.88
N PRO A 74 84.17 0.41 33.77
CA PRO A 74 84.52 -0.95 33.36
C PRO A 74 83.40 -1.57 32.51
N TYR A 75 83.75 -2.25 31.41
CA TYR A 75 82.77 -2.90 30.52
C TYR A 75 81.92 -3.95 31.26
N LEU A 76 82.46 -4.59 32.29
CA LEU A 76 81.70 -5.49 33.15
C LEU A 76 80.53 -4.79 33.85
N ALA A 77 80.67 -3.52 34.25
CA ALA A 77 79.55 -2.78 34.85
C ALA A 77 78.42 -2.53 33.85
N LEU A 78 78.75 -2.29 32.57
CA LEU A 78 77.77 -2.21 31.48
C LEU A 78 77.09 -3.56 31.22
N VAL A 79 77.85 -4.66 31.20
CA VAL A 79 77.31 -6.02 31.02
C VAL A 79 76.41 -6.40 32.20
N VAL A 80 76.81 -6.11 33.43
CA VAL A 80 75.99 -6.35 34.64
C VAL A 80 74.75 -5.46 34.64
N ASN A 81 74.87 -4.19 34.26
CA ASN A 81 73.72 -3.28 34.12
C ASN A 81 72.73 -3.78 33.06
N PHE A 82 73.23 -4.18 31.88
CA PHE A 82 72.42 -4.74 30.81
C PHE A 82 71.77 -6.08 31.23
N ALA A 83 72.51 -6.95 31.91
CA ALA A 83 71.98 -8.21 32.44
C ALA A 83 70.90 -7.96 33.49
N LEU A 84 71.07 -6.96 34.36
CA LEU A 84 70.08 -6.57 35.36
C LEU A 84 68.82 -5.98 34.70
N LEU A 85 68.99 -5.15 33.67
CA LEU A 85 67.88 -4.63 32.86
C LEU A 85 67.15 -5.73 32.09
N ALA A 86 67.89 -6.66 31.47
CA ALA A 86 67.34 -7.81 30.76
C ALA A 86 66.60 -8.76 31.70
N TYR A 87 67.11 -8.98 32.92
CA TYR A 87 66.44 -9.73 33.96
C TYR A 87 65.14 -9.06 34.39
N LEU A 88 65.16 -7.74 34.60
CA LEU A 88 63.96 -6.97 34.94
C LEU A 88 62.92 -7.02 33.81
N TYR A 89 63.34 -6.87 32.55
CA TYR A 89 62.48 -6.98 31.39
C TYR A 89 61.90 -8.39 31.22
N TYR A 90 62.71 -9.43 31.41
CA TYR A 90 62.25 -10.81 31.36
C TYR A 90 61.24 -11.11 32.47
N ARG A 91 61.49 -10.59 33.69
CA ARG A 91 60.65 -10.83 34.86
C ARG A 91 59.32 -10.07 34.83
N PHE A 92 59.30 -8.86 34.25
CA PHE A 92 58.11 -8.01 34.21
C PHE A 92 57.43 -7.95 32.84
N GLY A 93 58.15 -8.05 31.74
CA GLY A 93 57.64 -7.88 30.37
C GLY A 93 56.94 -9.11 29.78
N LYS A 94 57.26 -10.32 30.25
CA LYS A 94 56.64 -11.56 29.75
C LYS A 94 55.13 -11.62 29.96
N THR A 95 54.67 -11.20 31.13
CA THR A 95 53.24 -11.21 31.50
C THR A 95 52.39 -10.27 30.63
N PRO A 96 52.67 -8.96 30.54
CA PRO A 96 51.84 -8.03 29.75
C PRO A 96 51.89 -8.32 28.24
N VAL A 97 53.03 -8.80 27.71
CA VAL A 97 53.15 -9.15 26.29
C VAL A 97 52.34 -10.40 25.95
N ALA A 98 52.40 -11.44 26.79
CA ALA A 98 51.60 -12.65 26.61
C ALA A 98 50.10 -12.38 26.74
N GLU A 99 49.69 -11.56 27.72
CA GLU A 99 48.29 -11.13 27.90
C GLU A 99 47.79 -10.30 26.71
N GLY A 100 48.61 -9.38 26.18
CA GLY A 100 48.27 -8.59 24.99
C GLY A 100 48.06 -9.45 23.75
N LEU A 101 48.93 -10.43 23.51
CA LEU A 101 48.78 -11.39 22.40
C LEU A 101 47.56 -12.30 22.60
N LYS A 102 47.31 -12.78 23.82
CA LYS A 102 46.12 -13.58 24.15
C LYS A 102 44.84 -12.78 23.93
N LYS A 103 44.78 -11.53 24.40
CA LYS A 103 43.65 -10.61 24.20
C LYS A 103 43.41 -10.33 22.72
N ARG A 104 44.46 -10.11 21.92
CA ARG A 104 44.31 -9.95 20.45
C ARG A 104 43.76 -11.21 19.80
N ARG A 105 44.26 -12.40 20.17
CA ARG A 105 43.75 -13.68 19.66
C ARG A 105 42.28 -13.88 20.02
N GLU A 106 41.90 -13.61 21.27
CA GLU A 106 40.50 -13.68 21.72
C GLU A 106 39.60 -12.67 21.01
N GLN A 107 40.09 -11.44 20.77
CA GLN A 107 39.35 -10.43 20.01
C GLN A 107 39.13 -10.86 18.56
N VAL A 108 40.16 -11.36 17.88
CA VAL A 108 40.04 -11.85 16.51
C VAL A 108 39.10 -13.06 16.44
N ALA A 109 39.22 -14.01 17.38
CA ALA A 109 38.32 -15.16 17.46
C ALA A 109 36.86 -14.72 17.65
N LYS A 110 36.60 -13.78 18.56
CA LYS A 110 35.26 -13.20 18.77
C LYS A 110 34.73 -12.49 17.54
N GLN A 111 35.57 -11.71 16.85
CA GLN A 111 35.17 -11.01 15.62
C GLN A 111 34.82 -12.00 14.49
N ILE A 112 35.57 -13.09 14.36
CA ILE A 112 35.29 -14.14 13.38
C ILE A 112 33.97 -14.85 13.72
N GLU A 113 33.76 -15.20 14.98
CA GLU A 113 32.53 -15.84 15.44
C GLU A 113 31.31 -14.92 15.25
N GLU A 114 31.45 -13.64 15.60
CA GLU A 114 30.39 -12.64 15.41
C GLU A 114 30.10 -12.40 13.92
N ALA A 115 31.13 -12.30 13.07
CA ALA A 115 30.95 -12.19 11.63
C ALA A 115 30.26 -13.43 11.04
N ALA A 116 30.63 -14.63 11.49
CA ALA A 116 29.98 -15.88 11.07
C ALA A 116 28.52 -15.94 11.53
N ARG A 117 28.22 -15.50 12.76
CA ARG A 117 26.85 -15.40 13.28
C ARG A 117 26.02 -14.43 12.46
N ILE A 118 26.53 -13.22 12.22
CA ILE A 118 25.85 -12.18 11.43
C ILE A 118 25.58 -12.68 10.00
N LYS A 119 26.56 -13.36 9.39
CA LYS A 119 26.40 -13.95 8.05
C LYS A 119 25.29 -15.01 8.05
N SER A 120 25.30 -15.94 9.01
CA SER A 120 24.26 -16.97 9.14
C SER A 120 22.87 -16.37 9.38
N GLU A 121 22.76 -15.34 10.23
CA GLU A 121 21.51 -14.62 10.46
C GLU A 121 21.04 -13.85 9.21
N ALA A 122 21.95 -13.25 8.46
CA ALA A 122 21.64 -12.58 7.20
C ALA A 122 21.14 -13.58 6.14
N GLU A 123 21.81 -14.72 5.98
CA GLU A 123 21.38 -15.80 5.08
C GLU A 123 20.03 -16.38 5.51
N GLY A 124 19.82 -16.58 6.81
CA GLY A 124 18.55 -17.05 7.36
C GLY A 124 17.41 -16.06 7.11
N ARG A 125 17.66 -14.75 7.27
CA ARG A 125 16.68 -13.71 6.94
C ARG A 125 16.41 -13.65 5.44
N ALA A 126 17.44 -13.72 4.60
CA ALA A 126 17.28 -13.72 3.15
C ALA A 126 16.42 -14.89 2.67
N LYS A 127 16.66 -16.10 3.18
CA LYS A 127 15.82 -17.28 2.87
C LYS A 127 14.38 -17.09 3.32
N LYS A 128 14.14 -16.52 4.52
CA LYS A 128 12.79 -16.23 5.01
C LYS A 128 12.07 -15.21 4.13
N TYR A 129 12.77 -14.15 3.69
CA TYR A 129 12.18 -13.16 2.80
C TYR A 129 11.91 -13.74 1.42
N GLN A 130 12.82 -14.55 0.87
CA GLN A 130 12.57 -15.23 -0.40
C GLN A 130 11.34 -16.13 -0.33
N ALA A 131 11.24 -16.97 0.71
CA ALA A 131 10.06 -17.82 0.90
C ALA A 131 8.76 -17.03 1.09
N GLN A 132 8.83 -15.85 1.73
CA GLN A 132 7.68 -14.96 1.84
C GLN A 132 7.30 -14.34 0.49
N LEU A 133 8.28 -13.95 -0.33
CA LEU A 133 8.03 -13.43 -1.68
C LEU A 133 7.41 -14.50 -2.57
N ASP A 134 7.97 -15.71 -2.59
CA ASP A 134 7.44 -16.82 -3.39
C ASP A 134 5.99 -17.13 -2.99
N ARG A 135 5.69 -17.17 -1.68
CA ARG A 135 4.33 -17.34 -1.17
C ARG A 135 3.40 -16.18 -1.54
N LEU A 136 3.89 -14.94 -1.50
CA LEU A 136 3.10 -13.77 -1.91
C LEU A 136 2.80 -13.80 -3.41
N ASP A 137 3.73 -14.28 -4.23
CA ASP A 137 3.51 -14.45 -5.67
C ASP A 137 2.47 -15.53 -5.97
N GLU A 138 2.49 -16.64 -5.22
CA GLU A 138 1.45 -17.68 -5.27
C GLU A 138 0.07 -17.13 -4.85
N GLU A 139 -0.01 -16.47 -3.68
CA GLU A 139 -1.25 -15.86 -3.19
C GLU A 139 -1.78 -14.78 -4.16
N ALA A 140 -0.88 -14.02 -4.80
CA ALA A 140 -1.26 -13.04 -5.80
C ALA A 140 -1.76 -13.68 -7.10
N ALA A 141 -1.19 -14.82 -7.51
CA ALA A 141 -1.67 -15.57 -8.66
C ALA A 141 -3.08 -16.15 -8.39
N GLU A 142 -3.28 -16.76 -7.22
CA GLU A 142 -4.58 -17.27 -6.79
C GLU A 142 -5.63 -16.15 -6.70
N ALA A 143 -5.27 -15.01 -6.13
CA ALA A 143 -6.16 -13.85 -6.06
C ALA A 143 -6.56 -13.34 -7.44
N ARG A 144 -5.64 -13.30 -8.40
CA ARG A 144 -5.94 -12.90 -9.80
C ARG A 144 -6.90 -13.89 -10.47
N GLU A 145 -6.72 -15.18 -10.25
CA GLU A 145 -7.62 -16.21 -10.78
C GLU A 145 -9.00 -16.13 -10.14
N ALA A 146 -9.08 -15.95 -8.83
CA ALA A 146 -10.32 -15.73 -8.10
C ALA A 146 -11.06 -14.48 -8.61
N ILE A 147 -10.36 -13.37 -8.85
CA ILE A 147 -10.95 -12.15 -9.41
C ILE A 147 -11.47 -12.39 -10.84
N ARG A 148 -10.73 -13.14 -11.66
CA ARG A 148 -11.17 -13.47 -13.02
C ARG A 148 -12.44 -14.31 -13.02
N THR A 149 -12.44 -15.41 -12.27
CA THR A 149 -13.57 -16.34 -12.19
C THR A 149 -14.82 -15.67 -11.61
N THR A 150 -14.67 -14.91 -10.52
CA THR A 150 -15.78 -14.14 -9.95
C THR A 150 -16.26 -13.04 -10.90
N GLY A 151 -15.36 -12.33 -11.57
CA GLY A 151 -15.70 -11.31 -12.57
C GLY A 151 -16.45 -11.89 -13.78
N GLU A 152 -16.07 -13.06 -14.26
CA GLU A 152 -16.79 -13.76 -15.34
C GLU A 152 -18.18 -14.22 -14.90
N ALA A 153 -18.30 -14.77 -13.69
CA ALA A 153 -19.59 -15.16 -13.11
C ALA A 153 -20.52 -13.95 -12.90
N ASP A 154 -19.98 -12.83 -12.39
CA ASP A 154 -20.72 -11.59 -12.22
C ASP A 154 -21.14 -10.99 -13.55
N LYS A 155 -20.27 -10.99 -14.56
CA LYS A 155 -20.62 -10.56 -15.91
C LYS A 155 -21.79 -11.39 -16.46
N ALA A 156 -21.73 -12.71 -16.34
CA ALA A 156 -22.80 -13.59 -16.79
C ALA A 156 -24.11 -13.33 -16.03
N ARG A 157 -24.04 -13.10 -14.71
CA ARG A 157 -25.19 -12.76 -13.87
C ARG A 157 -25.83 -11.44 -14.29
N VAL A 158 -25.03 -10.40 -14.49
CA VAL A 158 -25.49 -9.06 -14.90
C VAL A 158 -26.12 -9.10 -16.29
N LEU A 159 -25.52 -9.83 -17.24
CA LEU A 159 -26.08 -9.99 -18.58
C LEU A 159 -27.45 -10.68 -18.52
N ARG A 160 -27.56 -11.79 -17.78
CA ARG A 160 -28.84 -12.48 -17.61
C ARG A 160 -29.91 -11.58 -16.96
N GLU A 161 -29.54 -10.83 -15.93
CA GLU A 161 -30.46 -9.88 -15.29
C GLU A 161 -30.88 -8.76 -16.23
N ALA A 162 -29.96 -8.27 -17.07
CA ALA A 162 -30.26 -7.27 -18.09
C ALA A 162 -31.23 -7.82 -19.15
N ASP A 163 -31.00 -9.04 -19.64
CA ASP A 163 -31.88 -9.71 -20.60
C ASP A 163 -33.28 -9.96 -20.01
N GLU A 164 -33.35 -10.43 -18.77
CA GLU A 164 -34.62 -10.61 -18.05
C GLU A 164 -35.38 -9.29 -17.86
N LYS A 165 -34.66 -8.20 -17.55
CA LYS A 165 -35.24 -6.85 -17.44
C LYS A 165 -35.72 -6.34 -18.79
N ALA A 166 -34.95 -6.53 -19.86
CA ALA A 166 -35.34 -6.15 -21.21
C ALA A 166 -36.61 -6.89 -21.64
N ALA A 167 -36.65 -8.21 -21.48
CA ALA A 167 -37.82 -9.03 -21.81
C ALA A 167 -39.05 -8.71 -20.93
N ARG A 168 -38.85 -8.23 -19.70
CA ARG A 168 -39.95 -7.71 -18.87
C ARG A 168 -40.44 -6.37 -19.40
N MET A 169 -39.52 -5.46 -19.71
CA MET A 169 -39.85 -4.13 -20.24
C MET A 169 -40.61 -4.21 -21.57
N GLU A 170 -40.21 -5.12 -22.47
CA GLU A 170 -40.92 -5.36 -23.72
C GLU A 170 -42.35 -5.84 -23.48
N ARG A 171 -42.54 -6.83 -22.60
CA ARG A 171 -43.90 -7.32 -22.25
C ARG A 171 -44.75 -6.25 -21.60
N ASP A 172 -44.18 -5.45 -20.71
CA ASP A 172 -44.91 -4.36 -20.05
C ASP A 172 -45.28 -3.27 -21.07
N ALA A 173 -44.41 -2.98 -22.04
CA ALA A 173 -44.68 -2.04 -23.13
C ALA A 173 -45.78 -2.56 -24.08
N GLU A 174 -45.75 -3.83 -24.46
CA GLU A 174 -46.80 -4.47 -25.26
C GLU A 174 -48.16 -4.39 -24.55
N GLN A 175 -48.21 -4.72 -23.26
CA GLN A 175 -49.43 -4.61 -22.46
C GLN A 175 -49.94 -3.18 -22.36
N LEU A 176 -49.04 -2.20 -22.21
CA LEU A 176 -49.39 -0.80 -22.17
C LEU A 176 -49.95 -0.32 -23.51
N VAL A 177 -49.32 -0.69 -24.62
CA VAL A 177 -49.80 -0.37 -25.98
C VAL A 177 -51.18 -0.98 -26.20
N ASP A 178 -51.41 -2.23 -25.82
CA ASP A 178 -52.70 -2.88 -25.95
C ASP A 178 -53.79 -2.21 -25.10
N ALA A 179 -53.46 -1.80 -23.88
CA ALA A 179 -54.37 -1.07 -23.01
C ALA A 179 -54.73 0.29 -23.61
N GLU A 180 -53.73 1.04 -24.09
CA GLU A 180 -53.90 2.36 -24.69
C GLU A 180 -54.71 2.28 -25.99
N MET A 181 -54.45 1.27 -26.83
CA MET A 181 -55.22 1.03 -28.05
C MET A 181 -56.68 0.70 -27.75
N LYS A 182 -56.96 -0.07 -26.70
CA LYS A 182 -58.33 -0.36 -26.27
C LYS A 182 -59.01 0.91 -25.75
N GLN A 183 -58.30 1.74 -24.99
CA GLN A 183 -58.82 3.01 -24.48
C GLN A 183 -59.09 4.00 -25.63
N ALA A 184 -58.16 4.18 -26.55
CA ALA A 184 -58.32 5.03 -27.72
C ALA A 184 -59.51 4.59 -28.60
N LYS A 185 -59.67 3.28 -28.82
CA LYS A 185 -60.84 2.76 -29.53
C LYS A 185 -62.15 3.11 -28.82
N ARG A 186 -62.22 2.92 -27.49
CA ARG A 186 -63.41 3.27 -26.71
C ARG A 186 -63.73 4.76 -26.81
N ALA A 187 -62.74 5.63 -26.66
CA ALA A 187 -62.91 7.07 -26.81
C ALA A 187 -63.45 7.44 -28.20
N LEU A 188 -62.90 6.87 -29.28
CA LEU A 188 -63.41 7.09 -30.64
C LEU A 188 -64.85 6.59 -30.82
N TYR A 189 -65.20 5.45 -30.23
CA TYR A 189 -66.59 4.96 -30.26
C TYR A 189 -67.53 5.91 -29.52
N GLU A 190 -67.15 6.40 -28.34
CA GLU A 190 -67.92 7.38 -27.58
C GLU A 190 -68.13 8.68 -28.37
N GLU A 191 -67.06 9.24 -28.94
CA GLU A 191 -67.15 10.44 -29.79
C GLU A 191 -68.04 10.22 -31.03
N CYS A 192 -67.94 9.06 -31.68
CA CYS A 192 -68.80 8.73 -32.83
C CYS A 192 -70.27 8.59 -32.44
N VAL A 193 -70.56 7.96 -31.30
CA VAL A 193 -71.93 7.83 -30.78
C VAL A 193 -72.49 9.19 -30.41
N GLU A 194 -71.72 10.02 -29.73
CA GLU A 194 -72.12 11.39 -29.37
C GLU A 194 -72.42 12.23 -30.62
N ALA A 195 -71.53 12.19 -31.63
CA ALA A 195 -71.75 12.88 -32.90
C ALA A 195 -72.97 12.37 -33.67
N ALA A 196 -73.20 11.05 -33.68
CA ALA A 196 -74.36 10.44 -34.32
C ALA A 196 -75.67 10.83 -33.63
N VAL A 197 -75.70 10.83 -32.29
CA VAL A 197 -76.85 11.28 -31.48
C VAL A 197 -77.12 12.76 -31.72
N HIS A 198 -76.10 13.62 -31.69
CA HIS A 198 -76.25 15.05 -31.97
C HIS A 198 -76.83 15.29 -33.38
N ARG A 199 -76.33 14.57 -34.39
CA ARG A 199 -76.84 14.70 -35.76
C ARG A 199 -78.27 14.17 -35.92
N ALA A 200 -78.60 13.08 -35.23
CA ALA A 200 -79.95 12.55 -35.19
C ALA A 200 -80.91 13.54 -34.50
N GLU A 201 -80.50 14.17 -33.39
CA GLU A 201 -81.27 15.21 -32.70
C GLU A 201 -81.55 16.41 -33.61
N GLU A 202 -80.53 16.93 -34.31
CA GLU A 202 -80.70 18.02 -35.29
C GLU A 202 -81.69 17.64 -36.40
N LEU A 203 -81.56 16.43 -36.95
CA LEU A 203 -82.45 15.93 -38.00
C LEU A 203 -83.89 15.83 -37.48
N LEU A 204 -84.08 15.23 -36.31
CA LEU A 204 -85.39 15.05 -35.68
C LEU A 204 -86.05 16.40 -35.42
N ARG A 205 -85.30 17.36 -34.86
CA ARG A 205 -85.75 18.73 -34.62
C ARG A 205 -86.15 19.46 -35.91
N SER A 206 -85.46 19.20 -37.02
CA SER A 206 -85.75 19.82 -38.32
C SER A 206 -86.93 19.19 -39.07
N LYS A 207 -87.30 17.95 -38.74
CA LYS A 207 -88.32 17.15 -39.46
C LYS A 207 -89.59 16.87 -38.65
N LEU A 208 -89.62 17.24 -37.37
CA LEU A 208 -90.77 17.03 -36.50
C LEU A 208 -91.99 17.83 -36.97
N THR A 209 -93.12 17.15 -37.20
CA THR A 209 -94.41 17.77 -37.53
C THR A 209 -95.35 17.72 -36.33
N ILE A 210 -96.48 18.44 -36.39
CA ILE A 210 -97.48 18.47 -35.30
C ILE A 210 -98.14 17.10 -35.10
N ASP A 211 -98.47 16.38 -36.18
CA ASP A 211 -99.02 15.02 -36.11
C ASP A 211 -98.09 14.03 -35.37
N ASP A 212 -96.78 14.16 -35.55
CA ASP A 212 -95.82 13.33 -34.82
C ASP A 212 -95.79 13.64 -33.31
N GLN A 213 -96.02 14.89 -32.91
CA GLN A 213 -96.09 15.28 -31.49
C GLN A 213 -97.32 14.69 -30.80
N GLU A 214 -98.48 14.72 -31.46
CA GLU A 214 -99.72 14.14 -30.93
C GLU A 214 -99.62 12.62 -30.80
N ARG A 215 -99.08 11.94 -31.81
CA ARG A 215 -98.85 10.48 -31.76
C ARG A 215 -97.91 10.08 -30.63
N LEU A 216 -96.82 10.82 -30.43
CA LEU A 216 -95.87 10.57 -29.34
C LEU A 216 -96.51 10.78 -27.95
N ALA A 217 -97.40 11.76 -27.82
CA ALA A 217 -98.14 12.00 -26.58
C ALA A 217 -99.10 10.84 -26.26
N GLU A 218 -99.82 10.33 -27.26
CA GLU A 218 -100.70 9.17 -27.11
C GLU A 218 -99.94 7.89 -26.76
N GLU A 219 -98.81 7.61 -27.43
CA GLU A 219 -97.94 6.48 -27.10
C GLU A 219 -97.37 6.56 -25.68
N PHE A 220 -96.96 7.75 -25.23
CA PHE A 220 -96.47 7.95 -23.87
C PHE A 220 -97.55 7.68 -22.82
N ILE A 221 -98.77 8.19 -23.04
CA ILE A 221 -99.92 7.93 -22.16
C ILE A 221 -100.26 6.43 -22.14
N ALA A 222 -100.23 5.77 -23.30
CA ALA A 222 -100.46 4.33 -23.41
C ALA A 222 -99.37 3.52 -22.67
N GLN A 223 -98.10 3.93 -22.74
CA GLN A 223 -97.00 3.25 -22.07
C GLN A 223 -97.03 3.44 -20.55
N LEU A 224 -97.41 4.62 -20.06
CA LEU A 224 -97.66 4.86 -18.63
C LEU A 224 -98.83 4.04 -18.12
N ALA A 225 -99.91 3.94 -18.90
CA ALA A 225 -101.04 3.06 -18.58
C ALA A 225 -100.62 1.59 -18.53
N ALA A 226 -99.73 1.15 -19.42
CA ALA A 226 -99.20 -0.22 -19.44
C ALA A 226 -98.26 -0.52 -18.27
N GLN A 227 -97.38 0.40 -17.86
CA GLN A 227 -96.51 0.21 -16.69
C GLN A 227 -97.29 0.26 -15.36
N GLY A 228 -98.33 1.09 -15.29
CA GLY A 228 -99.29 1.11 -14.18
C GLY A 228 -100.17 -0.14 -14.09
N ALA A 229 -100.25 -0.94 -15.16
CA ALA A 229 -101.05 -2.15 -15.26
C ALA A 229 -100.23 -3.45 -15.06
N THR A 230 -99.10 -3.41 -14.36
CA THR A 230 -98.38 -4.65 -13.96
C THR A 230 -99.17 -5.33 -12.83
N PRO A 231 -99.75 -6.53 -13.03
CA PRO A 231 -100.47 -7.24 -11.98
C PRO A 231 -99.46 -7.78 -10.98
N ALA A 232 -99.69 -7.49 -9.70
CA ALA A 232 -99.04 -8.16 -8.58
C ALA A 232 -99.18 -9.70 -8.74
N ARG A 233 -98.10 -10.38 -9.12
CA ARG A 233 -98.05 -11.84 -9.20
C ARG A 233 -96.84 -12.35 -8.44
N GLY A 234 -97.10 -13.07 -7.35
CA GLY A 234 -96.22 -14.14 -6.90
C GLY A 234 -95.51 -13.97 -5.55
N ALA A 235 -96.26 -13.65 -4.49
CA ALA A 235 -95.93 -14.22 -3.19
C ALA A 235 -96.40 -15.70 -3.18
N ALA A 236 -95.48 -16.66 -3.34
CA ALA A 236 -95.53 -18.03 -2.76
C ALA A 236 -94.47 -18.97 -3.39
N THR A 237 -93.94 -19.85 -2.53
CA THR A 237 -92.98 -20.97 -2.76
C THR A 237 -91.51 -20.50 -2.80
N ALA A 238 -90.64 -20.65 -1.79
CA ALA A 238 -90.42 -21.68 -0.77
C ALA A 238 -90.18 -23.08 -1.37
N ALA A 239 -88.91 -23.48 -1.52
CA ALA A 239 -88.35 -24.80 -1.15
C ALA A 239 -86.92 -25.03 -1.67
N ALA A 240 -86.01 -25.40 -0.75
CA ALA A 240 -84.96 -26.45 -0.85
C ALA A 240 -83.95 -26.45 -2.04
N ALA A 241 -82.64 -26.71 -1.94
CA ALA A 241 -81.64 -27.13 -0.93
C ALA A 241 -80.25 -27.17 -1.68
N PRO A 242 -79.18 -27.85 -1.21
CA PRO A 242 -78.19 -27.37 -0.26
C PRO A 242 -76.73 -27.29 -0.81
N MET A 243 -75.86 -26.77 0.05
CA MET A 243 -74.39 -26.79 0.03
C MET A 243 -73.76 -28.07 -0.55
N GLN A 244 -72.74 -27.91 -1.41
CA GLN A 244 -71.79 -28.97 -1.73
C GLN A 244 -70.34 -28.55 -1.44
N LYS A 245 -69.84 -29.17 -0.37
CA LYS A 245 -68.47 -29.48 0.08
C LYS A 245 -67.23 -28.77 -0.52
N ARG A 246 -66.53 -28.16 0.44
CA ARG A 246 -65.07 -28.09 0.68
C ARG A 246 -64.33 -29.45 0.53
N GLY A 247 -63.08 -29.39 0.04
CA GLY A 247 -62.00 -30.40 0.17
C GLY A 247 -61.35 -30.78 -1.17
N GLU A 248 -60.24 -30.14 -1.61
CA GLU A 248 -58.81 -30.51 -1.36
C GLU A 248 -58.32 -31.68 -2.25
N PRO A 249 -56.99 -31.85 -2.49
CA PRO A 249 -55.82 -31.23 -1.87
C PRO A 249 -55.11 -30.14 -2.68
#